data_AF-M1B849-F1
#
_entry.id   AF-M1B849-F1
#
_cell.length_a   1.000
_cell.length_b   1.000
_cell.length_c   1.000
_cell.angle_alpha   90.00
_cell.angle_beta   90.00
_cell.angle_gamma   90.00
#
_symmetry.space_group_name_H-M   'P 1'
#
loop_
_entity.id
_entity.type
_entity.pdbx_description
1 polymer ?
#
loop_
_entity_poly.entity_id
_entity_poly.type
_entity_poly.pdbx_seq_one_letter_code
_entity_poly.pdbx_strand_id
1 'polypeptide(L)'
;MAGLEELKKKLVPLFDADKGFSPTSTSDPFDSYSLSDAGTVNLLSQSYGVYNINELGLQKWPVDDTDHGEKTYRCASHEMRVFGAIGAGASSVVQRAIHIPTHRIIALKKINIFEKEKRQQLLTEIRTLCEAPCYQGLVEFYGAFYTPDSGQISIALEYMDGGSLADIIKIRKSIPEPILSSMVQKLLHGLSYLHGVRHLVHRDIKPANLLVNLKGEPKITDFGISAGLESSIAMCATFVGTVTYMSPERIRNENYSYPADIWSLGLALFECGTGEFPYTANEGPVNLMLQVNLLLLPFLPFCS
;
A
#
# COMPACT_ATOMS: atom_id res chain seq x y z
N MET A 1 13.20 33.46 -9.24
CA MET A 1 11.97 34.28 -9.43
C MET A 1 11.25 33.96 -10.74
N ALA A 2 11.92 33.92 -11.90
CA ALA A 2 11.25 33.63 -13.19
C ALA A 2 10.63 32.22 -13.31
N GLY A 3 11.30 31.17 -12.81
CA GLY A 3 10.76 29.80 -12.85
C GLY A 3 9.54 29.56 -11.94
N LEU A 4 9.35 30.39 -10.90
CA LEU A 4 8.23 30.29 -9.96
C LEU A 4 6.91 30.71 -10.61
N GLU A 5 6.93 31.74 -11.46
CA GLU A 5 5.76 32.22 -12.17
C GLU A 5 5.39 31.34 -13.38
N GLU A 6 6.37 30.67 -13.98
CA GLU A 6 6.11 29.71 -15.06
C GLU A 6 5.44 28.42 -14.54
N LEU A 7 5.83 27.96 -13.35
CA LEU A 7 5.21 26.78 -12.72
C LEU A 7 3.79 27.07 -12.23
N LYS A 8 3.55 28.27 -11.65
CA LYS A 8 2.20 28.71 -11.28
C LYS A 8 1.27 28.77 -12.48
N LYS A 9 1.70 29.34 -13.61
CA LYS A 9 0.91 29.41 -14.85
C LYS A 9 0.51 28.04 -15.40
N LYS A 10 1.37 27.02 -15.24
CA LYS A 10 1.08 25.65 -15.70
C LYS A 10 0.07 24.90 -14.82
N LEU A 11 -0.11 25.33 -13.56
CA LEU A 11 -1.01 24.67 -12.59
C LEU A 11 -2.43 25.27 -12.55
N VAL A 12 -2.65 26.46 -13.12
CA VAL A 12 -3.96 27.14 -13.13
C VAL A 12 -5.10 26.32 -13.79
N PRO A 13 -4.90 25.61 -14.92
CA PRO A 13 -5.98 24.87 -15.58
C PRO A 13 -6.48 23.63 -14.80
N LEU A 14 -5.77 23.21 -13.75
CA LEU A 14 -6.14 22.05 -12.92
C LEU A 14 -7.20 22.37 -11.87
N PHE A 15 -7.54 23.65 -11.66
CA PHE A 15 -8.48 24.10 -10.62
C PHE A 15 -9.82 24.62 -11.15
N ASP A 16 -10.00 24.78 -12.47
CA ASP A 16 -11.29 25.15 -13.07
C ASP A 16 -12.08 23.90 -13.47
N ALA A 17 -12.80 23.35 -12.50
CA ALA A 17 -13.73 22.25 -12.68
C ALA A 17 -15.13 22.77 -13.07
N ASP A 18 -15.28 23.31 -14.29
CA ASP A 18 -16.61 23.65 -14.83
C ASP A 18 -16.65 23.58 -16.37
N LYS A 19 -16.52 22.36 -16.93
CA LYS A 19 -17.12 22.01 -18.23
C LYS A 19 -17.58 20.56 -18.23
N GLY A 20 -18.90 20.38 -18.22
CA GLY A 20 -19.58 19.09 -18.20
C GLY A 20 -19.43 18.27 -19.49
N PHE A 21 -19.71 16.97 -19.35
CA PHE A 21 -19.80 16.03 -20.47
C PHE A 21 -21.20 15.41 -20.54
N SER A 22 -21.78 15.42 -21.74
CA SER A 22 -23.05 14.80 -22.13
C SER A 22 -22.93 13.29 -22.35
N PRO A 23 -24.03 12.51 -22.26
CA PRO A 23 -23.98 11.05 -22.27
C PRO A 23 -24.12 10.48 -23.67
N THR A 24 -23.14 9.66 -24.09
CA THR A 24 -23.34 8.68 -25.17
C THR A 24 -22.76 7.35 -24.73
N SER A 25 -23.64 6.35 -24.69
CA SER A 25 -23.38 4.95 -24.39
C SER A 25 -22.39 4.33 -25.36
N THR A 26 -21.21 3.97 -24.86
CA THR A 26 -20.29 3.03 -25.50
C THR A 26 -19.86 2.02 -24.44
N SER A 27 -20.19 0.75 -24.66
CA SER A 27 -19.75 -0.40 -23.88
C SER A 27 -18.22 -0.44 -23.83
N ASP A 28 -17.67 -0.29 -22.64
CA ASP A 28 -16.23 -0.13 -22.38
C ASP A 28 -15.56 -1.51 -22.26
N PRO A 29 -14.45 -1.82 -22.96
CA PRO A 29 -13.78 -3.14 -22.92
C PRO A 29 -13.10 -3.48 -21.58
N PHE A 30 -13.33 -2.69 -20.53
CA PHE A 30 -12.66 -2.72 -19.22
C PHE A 30 -13.48 -3.38 -18.10
N ASP A 31 -14.60 -4.02 -18.40
CA ASP A 31 -15.35 -4.82 -17.43
C ASP A 31 -14.59 -6.12 -17.10
N SER A 32 -13.60 -6.00 -16.20
CA SER A 32 -12.68 -7.07 -15.78
C SER A 32 -13.11 -7.82 -14.52
N TYR A 33 -14.37 -7.69 -14.12
CA TYR A 33 -14.94 -8.41 -12.98
C TYR A 33 -16.44 -8.63 -13.17
N SER A 34 -16.97 -9.73 -12.64
CA SER A 34 -18.42 -9.96 -12.52
C SER A 34 -18.76 -10.31 -11.08
N LEU A 35 -19.75 -9.61 -10.53
CA LEU A 35 -20.45 -10.06 -9.34
C LEU A 35 -21.55 -10.99 -9.79
N SER A 36 -21.51 -12.25 -9.37
CA SER A 36 -22.64 -13.14 -9.56
C SER A 36 -23.71 -12.84 -8.51
N ASP A 37 -24.97 -13.11 -8.85
CA ASP A 37 -26.11 -13.06 -7.91
C ASP A 37 -25.93 -13.99 -6.69
N ALA A 38 -24.96 -14.92 -6.77
CA ALA A 38 -24.57 -15.83 -5.70
C ALA A 38 -23.51 -15.24 -4.74
N GLY A 39 -23.17 -13.95 -4.85
CA GLY A 39 -22.23 -13.29 -3.94
C GLY A 39 -20.76 -13.61 -4.24
N THR A 40 -20.43 -13.89 -5.50
CA THR A 40 -19.06 -14.21 -5.91
C THR A 40 -18.48 -13.11 -6.78
N VAL A 41 -17.31 -12.60 -6.40
CA VAL A 41 -16.53 -11.64 -7.16
C VAL A 41 -15.52 -12.38 -8.03
N ASN A 42 -15.76 -12.44 -9.33
CA ASN A 42 -14.79 -12.97 -10.29
C ASN A 42 -13.84 -11.87 -10.74
N LEU A 43 -12.55 -12.13 -10.67
CA LEU A 43 -11.48 -11.20 -11.02
C LEU A 43 -10.68 -11.77 -12.19
N LEU A 44 -10.72 -11.09 -13.33
CA LEU A 44 -9.93 -11.48 -14.49
C LEU A 44 -8.50 -10.93 -14.37
N SER A 45 -7.52 -11.81 -14.18
CA SER A 45 -6.10 -11.43 -14.25
C SER A 45 -5.59 -11.62 -15.68
N GLN A 46 -5.03 -10.55 -16.27
CA GLN A 46 -4.45 -10.61 -17.63
C GLN A 46 -3.25 -11.56 -17.76
N SER A 47 -2.67 -12.04 -16.66
CA SER A 47 -1.46 -12.86 -16.70
C SER A 47 -1.51 -14.16 -15.89
N TYR A 48 -2.57 -14.41 -15.09
CA TYR A 48 -2.62 -15.55 -14.15
C TYR A 48 -4.00 -16.21 -13.97
N GLY A 49 -4.94 -16.04 -14.91
CA GLY A 49 -6.25 -16.71 -14.86
C GLY A 49 -7.31 -15.93 -14.09
N VAL A 50 -8.36 -16.63 -13.63
CA VAL A 50 -9.50 -16.00 -12.94
C VAL A 50 -9.41 -16.27 -11.44
N TYR A 51 -9.30 -15.21 -10.63
CA TYR A 51 -9.44 -15.35 -9.18
C TYR A 51 -10.89 -15.19 -8.79
N ASN A 52 -11.38 -16.11 -7.98
CA ASN A 52 -12.73 -16.11 -7.45
C ASN A 52 -12.66 -15.75 -5.98
N ILE A 53 -13.28 -14.64 -5.60
CA ILE A 53 -13.41 -14.25 -4.20
C ILE A 53 -14.88 -14.34 -3.83
N ASN A 54 -15.17 -15.23 -2.90
CA ASN A 54 -16.50 -15.36 -2.31
C ASN A 54 -16.39 -15.40 -0.78
N GLU A 55 -17.49 -15.70 -0.10
CA GLU A 55 -17.51 -15.81 1.37
C GLU A 55 -16.64 -16.95 1.90
N LEU A 56 -16.39 -17.99 1.10
CA LEU A 56 -15.52 -19.12 1.44
C LEU A 56 -14.04 -18.83 1.21
N GLY A 57 -13.72 -17.64 0.70
CA GLY A 57 -12.36 -17.16 0.49
C GLY A 57 -11.93 -17.08 -0.97
N LEU A 58 -10.63 -16.84 -1.13
CA LEU A 58 -9.97 -16.65 -2.41
C LEU A 58 -9.59 -18.00 -3.02
N GLN A 59 -10.02 -18.23 -4.26
CA GLN A 59 -9.73 -19.44 -5.04
C GLN A 59 -9.22 -19.04 -6.42
N LYS A 60 -8.26 -19.80 -6.95
CA LYS A 60 -7.74 -19.62 -8.31
C LYS A 60 -8.46 -20.57 -9.27
N TRP A 61 -8.78 -20.09 -10.47
CA TRP A 61 -9.46 -20.86 -11.51
C TRP A 61 -8.63 -20.90 -12.81
N PRO A 62 -8.49 -22.09 -13.45
CA PRO A 62 -8.97 -23.40 -13.00
C PRO A 62 -8.21 -23.88 -11.76
N VAL A 63 -8.86 -24.73 -10.96
CA VAL A 63 -8.19 -25.41 -9.84
C VAL A 63 -7.14 -26.33 -10.44
N ASP A 64 -5.86 -25.95 -10.31
CA ASP A 64 -4.77 -26.81 -10.76
C ASP A 64 -4.57 -27.90 -9.69
N ASP A 65 -5.22 -29.05 -9.86
CA ASP A 65 -5.11 -30.20 -8.96
C ASP A 65 -3.70 -30.83 -8.95
N THR A 66 -2.76 -30.31 -9.74
CA THR A 66 -1.40 -30.86 -9.88
C THR A 66 -0.32 -30.16 -9.07
N ASP A 67 -0.59 -29.01 -8.41
CA ASP A 67 0.44 -28.28 -7.67
C ASP A 67 0.45 -28.60 -6.16
N HIS A 68 1.24 -29.60 -5.77
CA HIS A 68 1.43 -30.03 -4.38
C HIS A 68 2.16 -29.02 -3.47
N GLY A 69 2.39 -27.79 -3.93
CA GLY A 69 3.06 -26.72 -3.17
C GLY A 69 2.28 -25.41 -2.99
N GLU A 70 1.10 -25.24 -3.62
CA GLU A 70 0.39 -23.94 -3.61
C GLU A 70 -0.24 -23.68 -2.22
N LYS A 71 0.23 -22.63 -1.52
CA LYS A 71 -0.38 -22.18 -0.27
C LYS A 71 -1.86 -21.95 -0.50
N THR A 72 -2.71 -22.70 0.21
CA THR A 72 -4.15 -22.54 0.11
C THR A 72 -4.54 -21.25 0.83
N TYR A 73 -4.74 -20.16 0.08
CA TYR A 73 -5.19 -18.85 0.60
C TYR A 73 -6.66 -18.83 1.05
N ARG A 74 -7.15 -19.97 1.55
CA ARG A 74 -8.53 -20.16 2.00
C ARG A 74 -8.68 -19.59 3.40
N CYS A 75 -9.51 -18.57 3.50
CA CYS A 75 -9.89 -17.88 4.72
C CYS A 75 -11.35 -17.49 4.55
N ALA A 76 -12.29 -18.22 5.14
CA ALA A 76 -13.71 -17.93 4.98
C ALA A 76 -14.19 -16.88 5.98
N SER A 77 -15.22 -16.12 5.63
CA SER A 77 -15.79 -15.06 6.48
C SER A 77 -16.26 -15.60 7.84
N HIS A 78 -16.91 -16.76 7.86
CA HIS A 78 -17.44 -17.41 9.07
C HIS A 78 -16.35 -18.00 9.98
N GLU A 79 -15.12 -18.14 9.48
CA GLU A 79 -13.95 -18.57 10.25
C GLU A 79 -13.28 -17.40 10.99
N MET A 80 -13.78 -16.17 10.80
CA MET A 80 -13.21 -14.97 11.36
C MET A 80 -14.05 -14.41 12.50
N ARG A 81 -13.46 -14.30 13.69
CA ARG A 81 -14.07 -13.58 14.81
C ARG A 81 -13.40 -12.23 15.02
N VAL A 82 -14.04 -11.16 14.57
CA VAL A 82 -13.52 -9.78 14.70
C VAL A 82 -13.60 -9.28 16.14
N PHE A 83 -12.52 -8.67 16.64
CA PHE A 83 -12.46 -8.08 17.98
C PHE A 83 -11.54 -6.84 18.00
N GLY A 84 -12.13 -5.67 17.78
CA GLY A 84 -11.45 -4.38 17.92
C GLY A 84 -10.82 -3.83 16.65
N ALA A 85 -10.80 -2.50 16.54
CA ALA A 85 -10.11 -1.81 15.47
C ALA A 85 -8.59 -1.75 15.72
N ILE A 86 -7.82 -1.71 14.64
CA ILE A 86 -6.38 -1.42 14.63
C ILE A 86 -6.16 -0.01 14.09
N GLY A 87 -6.77 0.30 12.95
CA GLY A 87 -6.62 1.60 12.29
C GLY A 87 -7.68 1.83 11.21
N ALA A 88 -7.84 3.08 10.81
CA ALA A 88 -8.69 3.48 9.69
C ALA A 88 -7.90 4.41 8.78
N GLY A 89 -7.78 4.05 7.52
CA GLY A 89 -7.25 4.89 6.45
C GLY A 89 -8.36 5.51 5.61
N ALA A 90 -8.00 6.31 4.61
CA ALA A 90 -8.95 6.96 3.71
C ALA A 90 -9.80 5.96 2.89
N SER A 91 -9.26 4.78 2.60
CA SER A 91 -9.87 3.80 1.70
C SER A 91 -10.09 2.43 2.34
N SER A 92 -9.67 2.23 3.59
CA SER A 92 -9.78 0.93 4.26
C SER A 92 -9.88 1.06 5.78
N VAL A 93 -10.48 0.04 6.40
CA VAL A 93 -10.49 -0.13 7.86
C VAL A 93 -9.77 -1.42 8.19
N VAL A 94 -8.85 -1.36 9.15
CA VAL A 94 -8.10 -2.53 9.62
C VAL A 94 -8.61 -2.94 11.01
N GLN A 95 -9.04 -4.19 11.14
CA GLN A 95 -9.57 -4.76 12.38
C GLN A 95 -8.76 -5.98 12.81
N ARG A 96 -8.67 -6.23 14.12
CA ARG A 96 -8.17 -7.49 14.66
C ARG A 96 -9.24 -8.56 14.51
N ALA A 97 -8.83 -9.77 14.14
CA ALA A 97 -9.70 -10.94 14.18
C ALA A 97 -8.95 -12.17 14.67
N ILE A 98 -9.68 -13.12 15.25
CA ILE A 98 -9.19 -14.48 15.49
C ILE A 98 -9.62 -15.30 14.28
N HIS A 99 -8.66 -15.91 13.59
CA HIS A 99 -8.94 -17.00 12.66
C HIS A 99 -9.18 -18.26 13.47
N ILE A 100 -10.43 -18.71 13.52
CA ILE A 100 -10.92 -19.76 14.41
C ILE A 100 -10.19 -21.09 14.18
N PRO A 101 -10.03 -21.61 12.94
CA PRO A 101 -9.41 -22.91 12.71
C PRO A 101 -7.95 -23.00 13.19
N THR A 102 -7.19 -21.91 13.06
CA THR A 102 -5.76 -21.91 13.43
C THR A 102 -5.48 -21.25 14.79
N HIS A 103 -6.51 -20.70 15.45
CA HIS A 103 -6.39 -19.96 16.71
C HIS A 103 -5.38 -18.81 16.64
N ARG A 104 -5.23 -18.18 15.46
CA ARG A 104 -4.27 -17.08 15.24
C ARG A 104 -4.98 -15.74 15.25
N ILE A 105 -4.32 -14.73 15.83
CA ILE A 105 -4.72 -13.34 15.67
C ILE A 105 -4.20 -12.86 14.31
N ILE A 106 -5.08 -12.23 13.54
CA ILE A 106 -4.78 -11.69 12.21
C ILE A 106 -5.26 -10.24 12.11
N ALA A 107 -4.72 -9.51 11.13
CA ALA A 107 -5.23 -8.22 10.71
C ALA A 107 -6.16 -8.41 9.50
N LEU A 108 -7.40 -7.92 9.60
CA LEU A 108 -8.36 -7.89 8.50
C LEU A 108 -8.45 -6.47 7.95
N LYS A 109 -7.90 -6.25 6.76
CA LYS A 109 -8.02 -5.00 6.02
C LYS A 109 -9.28 -5.07 5.14
N LYS A 110 -10.27 -4.25 5.47
CA LYS A 110 -11.57 -4.20 4.81
C LYS A 110 -11.60 -3.05 3.81
N ILE A 111 -11.93 -3.36 2.56
CA ILE A 111 -11.98 -2.41 1.46
C ILE A 111 -13.36 -2.49 0.81
N ASN A 112 -13.97 -1.31 0.61
CA ASN A 112 -15.27 -1.21 -0.02
C ASN A 112 -15.14 -1.30 -1.55
N ILE A 113 -15.93 -2.17 -2.18
CA ILE A 113 -15.84 -2.50 -3.61
C ILE A 113 -16.73 -1.58 -4.46
N PHE A 114 -17.63 -0.79 -3.87
CA PHE A 114 -18.62 -0.02 -4.66
C PHE A 114 -17.98 1.09 -5.52
N GLU A 115 -16.77 1.55 -5.20
CA GLU A 115 -16.04 2.55 -5.98
C GLU A 115 -15.17 1.89 -7.07
N LYS A 116 -15.35 2.27 -8.34
CA LYS A 116 -14.67 1.66 -9.50
C LYS A 116 -13.15 1.80 -9.41
N GLU A 117 -12.66 2.95 -8.96
CA GLU A 117 -11.24 3.26 -8.82
C GLU A 117 -10.59 2.42 -7.70
N LYS A 118 -11.25 2.31 -6.55
CA LYS A 118 -10.78 1.48 -5.42
C LYS A 118 -10.79 0.01 -5.75
N ARG A 119 -11.73 -0.43 -6.59
CA ARG A 119 -11.82 -1.82 -7.04
C ARG A 119 -10.59 -2.24 -7.83
N GLN A 120 -10.17 -1.46 -8.82
CA GLN A 120 -8.99 -1.81 -9.63
C GLN A 120 -7.72 -1.89 -8.77
N GLN A 121 -7.55 -0.97 -7.82
CA GLN A 121 -6.44 -0.97 -6.86
C GLN A 121 -6.44 -2.24 -6.01
N LEU A 122 -7.60 -2.63 -5.49
CA LEU A 122 -7.78 -3.84 -4.70
C LEU A 122 -7.41 -5.11 -5.48
N LEU A 123 -7.74 -5.20 -6.77
CA LEU A 123 -7.41 -6.39 -7.57
C LEU A 123 -5.91 -6.53 -7.74
N THR A 124 -5.24 -5.43 -8.01
CA THR A 124 -3.78 -5.36 -8.15
C THR A 124 -3.08 -5.70 -6.84
N GLU A 125 -3.62 -5.25 -5.71
CA GLU A 125 -3.16 -5.58 -4.37
C GLU A 125 -3.25 -7.09 -4.11
N ILE A 126 -4.44 -7.69 -4.24
CA ILE A 126 -4.65 -9.13 -4.00
C ILE A 126 -3.75 -9.97 -4.90
N ARG A 127 -3.63 -9.62 -6.18
CA ARG A 127 -2.76 -10.33 -7.12
C ARG A 127 -1.31 -10.32 -6.66
N THR A 128 -0.80 -9.15 -6.27
CA THR A 128 0.58 -9.00 -5.81
C THR A 128 0.82 -9.83 -4.54
N LEU A 129 -0.13 -9.82 -3.61
CA LEU A 129 -0.08 -10.59 -2.37
C LEU A 129 -0.11 -12.10 -2.61
N CYS A 130 -0.93 -12.60 -3.55
CA CYS A 130 -1.02 -14.03 -3.87
C CYS A 130 0.28 -14.60 -4.42
N GLU A 131 0.96 -13.81 -5.24
CA GLU A 131 2.20 -14.22 -5.87
C GLU A 131 3.38 -14.06 -4.88
N ALA A 132 3.20 -13.41 -3.72
CA ALA A 132 4.26 -13.09 -2.79
C ALA A 132 4.43 -14.25 -1.79
N PRO A 133 5.48 -15.07 -1.91
CA PRO A 133 5.79 -16.07 -0.90
C PRO A 133 6.07 -15.37 0.44
N CYS A 134 5.88 -16.11 1.52
CA CYS A 134 6.29 -15.66 2.85
C CYS A 134 7.79 -15.37 2.82
N TYR A 135 8.14 -14.09 2.89
CA TYR A 135 9.51 -13.62 2.80
C TYR A 135 9.85 -12.75 3.99
N GLN A 136 11.10 -12.81 4.44
CA GLN A 136 11.57 -12.02 5.57
C GLN A 136 11.43 -10.52 5.27
N GLY A 137 10.89 -9.77 6.24
CA GLY A 137 10.71 -8.33 6.09
C GLY A 137 9.45 -7.92 5.34
N LEU A 138 8.59 -8.86 4.93
CA LEU A 138 7.26 -8.59 4.37
C LEU A 138 6.16 -9.21 5.25
N VAL A 139 5.05 -8.48 5.41
CA VAL A 139 3.85 -8.98 6.11
C VAL A 139 3.26 -10.15 5.34
N GLU A 140 2.95 -11.25 6.04
CA GLU A 140 2.40 -12.43 5.39
C GLU A 140 0.92 -12.25 5.01
N PHE A 141 0.58 -12.69 3.79
CA PHE A 141 -0.79 -12.77 3.31
C PHE A 141 -1.37 -14.16 3.56
N TYR A 142 -2.56 -14.21 4.17
CA TYR A 142 -3.24 -15.47 4.49
C TYR A 142 -4.41 -15.78 3.55
N GLY A 143 -5.05 -14.76 3.00
CA GLY A 143 -6.17 -14.95 2.08
C GLY A 143 -7.06 -13.72 1.99
N ALA A 144 -8.10 -13.80 1.16
CA ALA A 144 -9.11 -12.75 1.06
C ALA A 144 -10.50 -13.38 0.93
N PHE A 145 -11.53 -12.68 1.41
CA PHE A 145 -12.92 -13.11 1.26
C PHE A 145 -13.84 -11.92 1.02
N TYR A 146 -14.97 -12.18 0.38
CA TYR A 146 -16.01 -11.20 0.17
C TYR A 146 -17.08 -11.31 1.27
N THR A 147 -17.68 -10.18 1.63
CA THR A 147 -18.80 -10.12 2.59
C THR A 147 -19.98 -9.41 1.91
N PRO A 148 -20.88 -10.17 1.24
CA PRO A 148 -22.04 -9.69 0.49
C PRO A 148 -22.87 -8.64 1.23
N ASP A 149 -23.23 -8.91 2.49
CA ASP A 149 -24.06 -8.02 3.31
C ASP A 149 -23.52 -6.58 3.42
N SER A 150 -22.21 -6.43 3.30
CA SER A 150 -21.51 -5.14 3.43
C SER A 150 -20.90 -4.63 2.13
N GLY A 151 -20.85 -5.46 1.07
CA GLY A 151 -20.14 -5.14 -0.16
C GLY A 151 -18.63 -4.94 0.00
N GLN A 152 -18.01 -5.58 1.00
CA GLN A 152 -16.60 -5.42 1.32
C GLN A 152 -15.80 -6.66 0.97
N ILE A 153 -14.57 -6.47 0.51
CA ILE A 153 -13.54 -7.50 0.52
C ILE A 153 -12.68 -7.30 1.76
N SER A 154 -12.42 -8.40 2.47
CA SER A 154 -11.50 -8.47 3.59
C SER A 154 -10.23 -9.20 3.16
N ILE A 155 -9.08 -8.56 3.36
CA ILE A 155 -7.75 -9.15 3.17
C ILE A 155 -7.22 -9.57 4.54
N ALA A 156 -6.92 -10.85 4.70
CA ALA A 156 -6.34 -11.44 5.90
C ALA A 156 -4.81 -11.40 5.85
N LEU A 157 -4.22 -10.70 6.81
CA LEU A 157 -2.79 -10.43 6.91
C LEU A 157 -2.26 -10.85 8.28
N GLU A 158 -0.95 -11.07 8.35
CA GLU A 158 -0.23 -11.22 9.61
C GLU A 158 -0.47 -10.02 10.55
N TYR A 159 -0.81 -10.31 11.80
CA TYR A 159 -0.97 -9.29 12.82
C TYR A 159 0.37 -8.93 13.46
N MET A 160 0.73 -7.65 13.39
CA MET A 160 1.94 -7.08 13.97
C MET A 160 1.58 -6.35 15.27
N ASP A 161 1.74 -7.05 16.40
CA ASP A 161 1.30 -6.64 17.73
C ASP A 161 2.12 -5.50 18.38
N GLY A 162 3.22 -5.08 17.76
CA GLY A 162 3.98 -3.88 18.12
C GLY A 162 3.53 -2.60 17.39
N GLY A 163 2.57 -2.69 16.47
CA GLY A 163 2.08 -1.54 15.70
C GLY A 163 3.05 -1.07 14.62
N SER A 164 2.84 0.16 14.13
CA SER A 164 3.71 0.78 13.13
C SER A 164 4.86 1.57 13.77
N LEU A 165 5.91 1.85 13.00
CA LEU A 165 6.96 2.76 13.46
C LEU A 165 6.41 4.17 13.71
N ALA A 166 5.37 4.60 12.96
CA ALA A 166 4.66 5.86 13.23
C ALA A 166 4.03 5.89 14.64
N ASP A 167 3.45 4.77 15.08
CA ASP A 167 2.90 4.66 16.44
C ASP A 167 4.00 4.76 17.51
N ILE A 168 5.15 4.13 17.23
CA ILE A 168 6.29 4.12 18.15
C ILE A 168 6.88 5.52 18.31
N ILE A 169 7.17 6.22 17.21
CA ILE A 169 7.77 7.57 17.27
C ILE A 169 6.81 8.57 17.91
N LYS A 170 5.50 8.40 17.74
CA LYS A 170 4.49 9.23 18.42
C LYS A 170 4.57 9.13 19.95
N ILE A 171 4.97 7.96 20.48
CA ILE A 171 5.06 7.70 21.92
C ILE A 171 6.48 7.97 22.45
N ARG A 172 7.50 7.50 21.75
CA ARG A 172 8.91 7.51 22.20
C ARG A 172 9.72 8.69 21.67
N LYS A 173 9.13 9.51 20.80
CA LYS A 173 9.77 10.56 20.00
C LYS A 173 10.76 10.03 18.98
N SER A 174 11.68 9.16 19.35
CA SER A 174 12.65 8.57 18.42
C SER A 174 13.00 7.12 18.77
N ILE A 175 13.64 6.45 17.81
CA ILE A 175 14.13 5.08 17.91
C ILE A 175 15.66 5.13 17.92
N PRO A 176 16.34 4.54 18.93
CA PRO A 176 17.79 4.49 18.99
C PRO A 176 18.41 3.85 17.73
N GLU A 177 19.48 4.46 17.23
CA GLU A 177 20.17 4.03 16.00
C GLU A 177 20.52 2.54 15.97
N PRO A 178 21.04 1.90 17.04
CA PRO A 178 21.36 0.47 17.00
C PRO A 178 20.12 -0.42 16.74
N ILE A 179 18.97 -0.01 17.29
CA ILE A 179 17.70 -0.72 17.10
C ILE A 179 17.21 -0.49 15.67
N LEU A 180 17.23 0.76 15.21
CA LEU A 180 16.78 1.13 13.88
C LEU A 180 17.64 0.43 12.79
N SER A 181 18.96 0.40 12.96
CA SER A 181 19.89 -0.31 12.08
C SER A 181 19.57 -1.80 11.96
N SER A 182 19.31 -2.48 13.09
CA SER A 182 18.88 -3.88 13.09
C SER A 182 17.55 -4.08 12.35
N MET A 183 16.62 -3.13 12.48
CA MET A 183 15.35 -3.20 11.78
C MET A 183 15.52 -3.03 10.26
N VAL A 184 16.32 -2.04 9.86
CA VAL A 184 16.60 -1.69 8.46
C VAL A 184 17.16 -2.87 7.68
N GLN A 185 18.08 -3.63 8.27
CA GLN A 185 18.63 -4.82 7.61
C GLN A 185 17.53 -5.78 7.13
N LYS A 186 16.53 -6.05 7.97
CA LYS A 186 15.41 -6.95 7.63
C LYS A 186 14.45 -6.32 6.62
N LEU A 187 14.19 -5.02 6.73
CA LEU A 187 13.35 -4.29 5.77
C LEU A 187 13.99 -4.24 4.38
N LEU A 188 15.31 -4.09 4.30
CA LEU A 188 16.06 -4.11 3.04
C LEU A 188 16.02 -5.48 2.36
N HIS A 189 15.98 -6.59 3.12
CA HIS A 189 15.72 -7.91 2.52
C HIS A 189 14.34 -7.94 1.85
N GLY A 190 13.30 -7.41 2.51
CA GLY A 190 11.96 -7.29 1.94
C GLY A 190 11.94 -6.46 0.64
N LEU A 191 12.55 -5.27 0.64
CA LEU A 191 12.64 -4.43 -0.56
C LEU A 191 13.45 -5.09 -1.68
N SER A 192 14.60 -5.69 -1.35
CA SER A 192 15.44 -6.40 -2.32
C SER A 192 14.66 -7.52 -3.00
N TYR A 193 13.85 -8.26 -2.24
CA TYR A 193 12.97 -9.28 -2.79
C TYR A 193 11.91 -8.69 -3.73
N LEU A 194 11.21 -7.63 -3.31
CA LEU A 194 10.22 -6.95 -4.16
C LEU A 194 10.84 -6.46 -5.47
N HIS A 195 12.01 -5.82 -5.41
CA HIS A 195 12.67 -5.23 -6.59
C HIS A 195 13.30 -6.30 -7.50
N GLY A 196 14.06 -7.22 -6.91
CA GLY A 196 14.91 -8.15 -7.65
C GLY A 196 14.19 -9.42 -8.13
N VAL A 197 13.26 -9.94 -7.33
CA VAL A 197 12.55 -11.20 -7.64
C VAL A 197 11.18 -10.94 -8.23
N ARG A 198 10.47 -9.91 -7.71
CA ARG A 198 9.08 -9.63 -8.11
C ARG A 198 8.95 -8.48 -9.10
N HIS A 199 10.03 -7.75 -9.35
CA HIS A 199 10.04 -6.56 -10.21
C HIS A 199 8.95 -5.55 -9.85
N LEU A 200 8.70 -5.41 -8.54
CA LEU A 200 7.64 -4.59 -7.98
C LEU A 200 8.25 -3.42 -7.20
N VAL A 201 7.84 -2.20 -7.54
CA VAL A 201 8.10 -0.99 -6.72
C VAL A 201 6.99 -0.87 -5.67
N HIS A 202 7.34 -0.62 -4.41
CA HIS A 202 6.39 -0.44 -3.31
C HIS A 202 5.56 0.85 -3.46
N ARG A 203 6.24 1.97 -3.71
CA ARG A 203 5.70 3.33 -3.94
C ARG A 203 4.99 4.01 -2.75
N ASP A 204 4.82 3.36 -1.61
CA ASP A 204 4.28 4.00 -0.38
C ASP A 204 5.05 3.62 0.90
N ILE A 205 6.39 3.68 0.85
CA ILE A 205 7.20 3.45 2.05
C ILE A 205 7.13 4.69 2.96
N LYS A 206 6.70 4.47 4.20
CA LYS A 206 6.60 5.48 5.28
C LYS A 206 6.51 4.79 6.64
N PRO A 207 6.76 5.47 7.78
CA PRO A 207 6.71 4.85 9.10
C PRO A 207 5.40 4.12 9.42
N ALA A 208 4.26 4.57 8.86
CA ALA A 208 2.97 3.91 9.04
C ALA A 208 2.86 2.53 8.36
N ASN A 209 3.65 2.28 7.30
CA ASN A 209 3.67 1.03 6.55
C ASN A 209 4.85 0.12 6.93
N LEU A 210 5.62 0.51 7.95
CA LEU A 210 6.68 -0.29 8.55
C LEU A 210 6.17 -0.77 9.90
N LEU A 211 5.82 -2.05 9.99
CA LEU A 211 5.23 -2.65 11.18
C LEU A 211 6.27 -3.43 11.97
N VAL A 212 6.04 -3.62 13.27
CA VAL A 212 6.89 -4.44 14.14
C VAL A 212 6.04 -5.30 15.05
N ASN A 213 6.51 -6.50 15.37
CA ASN A 213 5.89 -7.37 16.36
C ASN A 213 6.67 -7.34 17.70
N LEU A 214 6.09 -7.89 18.76
CA LEU A 214 6.70 -7.93 20.10
C LEU A 214 7.96 -8.79 20.16
N LYS A 215 8.26 -9.58 19.13
CA LYS A 215 9.54 -10.28 18.96
C LYS A 215 10.64 -9.39 18.37
N GLY A 216 10.33 -8.13 18.02
CA GLY A 216 11.27 -7.21 17.40
C GLY A 216 11.52 -7.48 15.91
N GLU A 217 10.58 -8.11 15.22
CA GLU A 217 10.67 -8.37 13.78
C GLU A 217 9.92 -7.26 13.02
N PRO A 218 10.63 -6.44 12.23
CA PRO A 218 10.01 -5.45 11.37
C PRO A 218 9.58 -6.07 10.04
N LYS A 219 8.45 -5.61 9.51
CA LYS A 219 7.91 -6.04 8.22
C LYS A 219 7.24 -4.88 7.48
N ILE A 220 7.38 -4.90 6.16
CA ILE A 220 6.72 -3.97 5.24
C ILE A 220 5.32 -4.50 4.96
N THR A 221 4.31 -3.62 5.07
CA THR A 221 2.93 -3.89 4.68
C THR A 221 2.52 -3.02 3.50
N ASP A 222 1.32 -3.22 2.96
CA ASP A 222 0.75 -2.38 1.90
C ASP A 222 1.58 -2.32 0.60
N PHE A 223 2.38 -3.37 0.35
CA PHE A 223 3.11 -3.53 -0.91
C PHE A 223 2.17 -4.03 -2.02
N GLY A 224 2.31 -3.47 -3.23
CA GLY A 224 1.49 -3.86 -4.39
C GLY A 224 0.23 -3.04 -4.64
N ILE A 225 -0.06 -2.05 -3.78
CA ILE A 225 -1.24 -1.16 -3.92
C ILE A 225 -1.07 -0.16 -5.07
N SER A 226 0.17 0.11 -5.45
CA SER A 226 0.49 1.36 -6.15
C SER A 226 0.65 1.23 -7.67
N ALA A 227 0.58 0.02 -8.24
CA ALA A 227 0.69 -0.19 -9.69
C ALA A 227 -0.50 0.42 -10.47
N GLY A 228 -1.66 0.60 -9.84
CA GLY A 228 -2.83 1.24 -10.45
C GLY A 228 -2.88 2.78 -10.34
N LEU A 229 -1.89 3.42 -9.71
CA LEU A 229 -1.85 4.88 -9.49
C LEU A 229 -1.20 5.62 -10.68
N GLU A 230 -1.34 5.10 -11.90
CA GLU A 230 -0.64 5.61 -13.09
C GLU A 230 -1.30 6.83 -13.75
N SER A 231 -2.44 7.33 -13.27
CA SER A 231 -3.21 8.29 -14.09
C SER A 231 -3.79 9.53 -13.42
N SER A 232 -3.54 9.85 -12.13
CA SER A 232 -4.12 11.08 -11.57
C SER A 232 -3.33 11.71 -10.44
N ILE A 233 -2.50 12.69 -10.81
CA ILE A 233 -1.99 13.76 -9.93
C ILE A 233 -3.14 14.41 -9.12
N ALA A 234 -4.38 14.38 -9.63
CA ALA A 234 -5.57 14.88 -8.95
C ALA A 234 -5.88 14.21 -7.60
N MET A 235 -5.48 12.94 -7.38
CA MET A 235 -5.62 12.29 -6.06
C MET A 235 -4.51 12.66 -5.08
N CYS A 236 -3.39 13.23 -5.54
CA CYS A 236 -2.33 13.74 -4.66
C CYS A 236 -2.74 15.06 -3.99
N ALA A 237 -3.75 15.78 -4.51
CA ALA A 237 -4.18 17.07 -4.00
C ALA A 237 -4.95 17.00 -2.66
N THR A 238 -5.54 15.85 -2.30
CA THR A 238 -6.24 15.65 -1.02
C THR A 238 -5.36 15.07 0.08
N PHE A 239 -4.07 14.82 -0.18
CA PHE A 239 -3.23 13.97 0.67
C PHE A 239 -1.96 14.65 1.16
N VAL A 240 -2.10 15.64 2.05
CA VAL A 240 -0.97 16.37 2.66
C VAL A 240 0.06 15.42 3.35
N GLY A 241 -0.33 14.20 3.74
CA GLY A 241 0.54 13.24 4.45
C GLY A 241 1.25 12.15 3.64
N THR A 242 0.90 11.90 2.37
CA THR A 242 1.54 10.82 1.55
C THR A 242 2.55 11.37 0.55
N VAL A 243 2.42 12.65 0.15
CA VAL A 243 3.42 13.31 -0.70
C VAL A 243 4.77 13.50 0.00
N THR A 244 4.81 13.42 1.33
CA THR A 244 6.00 13.74 2.12
C THR A 244 7.18 12.81 1.86
N TYR A 245 6.93 11.52 1.66
CA TYR A 245 7.99 10.53 1.45
C TYR A 245 8.29 10.29 -0.04
N MET A 246 7.57 10.93 -0.97
CA MET A 246 7.78 10.73 -2.40
C MET A 246 9.16 11.21 -2.84
N SER A 247 9.76 10.48 -3.77
CA SER A 247 11.03 10.87 -4.37
C SER A 247 10.87 12.05 -5.34
N PRO A 248 11.93 12.86 -5.56
CA PRO A 248 11.87 14.03 -6.43
C PRO A 248 11.37 13.71 -7.84
N GLU A 249 11.79 12.59 -8.42
CA GLU A 249 11.37 12.15 -9.75
C GLU A 249 9.87 11.82 -9.81
N ARG A 250 9.30 11.22 -8.75
CA ARG A 250 7.85 10.97 -8.64
C ARG A 250 7.06 12.26 -8.53
N ILE A 251 7.58 13.22 -7.76
CA ILE A 251 7.00 14.55 -7.63
C ILE A 251 6.96 15.29 -8.98
N ARG A 252 7.98 15.07 -9.83
CA ARG A 252 8.08 15.66 -11.17
C ARG A 252 7.33 14.88 -12.26
N ASN A 253 6.67 13.78 -11.89
CA ASN A 253 6.05 12.85 -12.84
C ASN A 253 7.04 12.32 -13.89
N GLU A 254 8.32 12.20 -13.51
CA GLU A 254 9.37 11.55 -14.30
C GLU A 254 9.29 10.03 -14.14
N ASN A 255 9.97 9.30 -15.02
CA ASN A 255 10.10 7.85 -14.88
C ASN A 255 10.81 7.52 -13.57
N TYR A 256 10.11 6.81 -12.68
CA TYR A 256 10.63 6.36 -11.41
C TYR A 256 10.70 4.84 -11.38
N SER A 257 11.56 4.30 -10.51
CA SER A 257 11.81 2.86 -10.39
C SER A 257 12.16 2.52 -8.94
N TYR A 258 12.85 1.40 -8.73
CA TYR A 258 13.29 0.90 -7.43
C TYR A 258 13.98 1.94 -6.50
N PRO A 259 14.81 2.89 -7.00
CA PRO A 259 15.44 3.91 -6.14
C PRO A 259 14.45 4.80 -5.38
N ALA A 260 13.22 4.96 -5.88
CA ALA A 260 12.19 5.76 -5.23
C ALA A 260 11.81 5.20 -3.85
N ASP A 261 11.80 3.87 -3.69
CA ASP A 261 11.53 3.24 -2.40
C ASP A 261 12.69 3.41 -1.42
N ILE A 262 13.93 3.44 -1.92
CA ILE A 262 15.14 3.67 -1.11
C ILE A 262 15.16 5.11 -0.59
N TRP A 263 14.79 6.08 -1.43
CA TRP A 263 14.58 7.47 -1.00
C TRP A 263 13.55 7.55 0.14
N SER A 264 12.38 6.95 -0.10
CA SER A 264 11.27 6.96 0.85
C SER A 264 11.66 6.30 2.19
N LEU A 265 12.41 5.19 2.13
CA LEU A 265 12.97 4.53 3.30
C LEU A 265 13.95 5.46 4.03
N GLY A 266 14.87 6.12 3.33
CA GLY A 266 15.82 7.06 3.94
C GLY A 266 15.13 8.16 4.74
N LEU A 267 14.06 8.74 4.20
CA LEU A 267 13.25 9.74 4.93
C LEU A 267 12.54 9.15 6.15
N ALA A 268 11.95 7.95 6.01
CA ALA A 268 11.30 7.27 7.13
C ALA A 268 12.29 6.95 8.26
N LEU A 269 13.53 6.55 7.92
CA LEU A 269 14.58 6.27 8.90
C LEU A 269 15.08 7.52 9.59
N PHE A 270 15.26 8.61 8.84
CA PHE A 270 15.62 9.90 9.43
C PHE A 270 14.58 10.30 10.49
N GLU A 271 13.30 10.33 10.10
CA GLU A 271 12.22 10.66 11.02
C GLU A 271 12.15 9.71 12.21
N CYS A 272 12.35 8.40 12.00
CA CYS A 272 12.38 7.44 13.09
C CYS A 272 13.55 7.66 14.06
N GLY A 273 14.72 8.04 13.55
CA GLY A 273 15.92 8.25 14.36
C GLY A 273 15.94 9.59 15.10
N THR A 274 15.39 10.65 14.51
CA THR A 274 15.41 12.01 15.07
C THR A 274 14.10 12.38 15.79
N GLY A 275 12.99 11.74 15.41
CA GLY A 275 11.64 12.12 15.81
C GLY A 275 11.06 13.30 15.04
N GLU A 276 11.78 13.81 14.05
CA GLU A 276 11.37 14.95 13.24
C GLU A 276 11.56 14.64 11.76
N PHE A 277 10.53 14.97 10.97
CA PHE A 277 10.63 14.86 9.52
C PHE A 277 11.67 15.89 9.01
N PRO A 278 12.59 15.52 8.08
CA PRO A 278 13.74 16.37 7.72
C PRO A 278 13.37 17.67 7.00
N TYR A 279 12.13 17.79 6.51
CA TYR A 279 11.65 18.95 5.76
C TYR A 279 10.50 19.64 6.49
N THR A 280 10.43 20.96 6.37
CA THR A 280 9.39 21.74 7.03
C THR A 280 8.12 21.77 6.18
N ALA A 281 7.14 20.93 6.51
CA ALA A 281 5.84 20.87 5.82
C ALA A 281 4.92 22.09 6.09
N ASN A 282 5.37 23.05 6.91
CA ASN A 282 4.58 24.18 7.42
C ASN A 282 4.10 25.17 6.33
N GLU A 283 4.65 25.10 5.12
CA GLU A 283 4.22 25.93 3.99
C GLU A 283 3.47 25.14 2.89
N GLY A 284 3.00 23.93 3.23
CA GLY A 284 2.18 23.10 2.37
C GLY A 284 2.97 22.21 1.39
N PRO A 285 2.26 21.32 0.65
CA PRO A 285 2.88 20.31 -0.22
C PRO A 285 3.81 20.89 -1.28
N VAL A 286 3.53 22.11 -1.77
CA VAL A 286 4.33 22.79 -2.79
C VAL A 286 5.69 23.23 -2.25
N ASN A 287 5.77 23.74 -1.00
CA ASN A 287 7.06 24.09 -0.41
C ASN A 287 7.87 22.82 -0.12
N LEU A 288 7.23 21.76 0.35
CA LEU A 288 7.89 20.47 0.51
C LEU A 288 8.46 19.92 -0.81
N MET A 289 7.68 19.98 -1.90
CA MET A 289 8.15 19.64 -3.24
C MET A 289 9.31 20.53 -3.69
N LEU A 290 9.33 21.82 -3.31
CA LEU A 290 10.43 22.74 -3.60
C LEU A 290 11.67 22.43 -2.77
N GLN A 291 11.53 22.10 -1.48
CA GLN A 291 12.63 21.69 -0.62
C GLN A 291 13.26 20.39 -1.12
N VAL A 292 12.44 19.39 -1.46
CA VAL A 292 12.91 18.12 -2.04
C VAL A 292 13.60 18.33 -3.40
N ASN A 293 13.13 19.29 -4.22
CA ASN A 293 13.71 19.58 -5.54
C ASN A 293 14.96 20.48 -5.51
N LEU A 294 15.05 21.42 -4.57
CA LEU A 294 16.12 22.43 -4.49
C LEU A 294 17.21 22.05 -3.50
N LEU A 295 16.87 21.30 -2.45
CA LEU A 295 17.82 20.74 -1.47
C LEU A 295 18.14 19.29 -1.88
N LEU A 296 18.78 19.11 -3.04
CA LEU A 296 19.58 17.91 -3.26
C LEU A 296 20.62 17.87 -2.12
N LEU A 297 20.35 17.02 -1.13
CA LEU A 297 21.00 16.94 0.17
C LEU A 297 22.54 16.97 0.07
N PRO A 298 23.22 17.91 0.75
CA PRO A 298 24.56 17.66 1.30
C PRO A 298 24.50 17.06 2.72
N PHE A 299 23.33 16.62 3.22
CA PHE A 299 23.14 16.29 4.65
C PHE A 299 22.80 14.82 5.00
N LEU A 300 23.02 13.85 4.11
CA LEU A 300 23.03 12.43 4.51
C LEU A 300 24.47 11.90 4.54
N PRO A 301 25.13 11.81 5.71
CA PRO A 301 26.52 11.35 5.83
C PRO A 301 26.64 9.81 5.81
N PHE A 302 25.82 9.10 5.04
CA PHE A 302 25.76 7.63 5.08
C PHE A 302 26.05 6.91 3.75
N CYS A 303 26.58 7.62 2.74
CA CYS A 303 27.17 6.97 1.57
C CYS A 303 28.53 7.59 1.25
N SER A 304 29.59 6.96 1.76
CA SER A 304 30.95 7.03 1.24
C SER A 304 31.54 5.63 1.24
#